data_AF-A0A2E3J7J2-F1
#
_entry.id   AF-A0A2E3J7J2-F1
#
_cell.length_a   1.000
_cell.length_b   1.000
_cell.length_c   1.000
_cell.angle_alpha   90.00
_cell.angle_beta   90.00
_cell.angle_gamma   90.00
#
_symmetry.space_group_name_H-M   'P 1'
#
loop_
_entity.id
_entity.type
_entity.pdbx_description
1 polymer ?
#
loop_
_entity_poly.entity_id
_entity_poly.type
_entity_poly.pdbx_seq_one_letter_code
_entity_poly.pdbx_strand_id
1 'polypeptide(L)'
;MDDDSLSEHKKRQNERVRLDLPIQARVGAGDQMVLEIVDISATGMQVRTENFDVLKDGFDSQHNQATFEIKIEARLAWARPDQEGTFLTGWEFDRDTGEELIG
;
A
#
# COMPACT_ATOMS: atom_id res chain seq x y z
N MET A 1 29.89 30.53 -7.47
CA MET A 1 29.64 30.07 -6.10
C MET A 1 28.15 29.82 -6.06
N ASP A 2 27.83 28.54 -6.04
CA ASP A 2 26.57 27.95 -6.43
C ASP A 2 25.54 28.13 -5.31
N ASP A 3 24.48 28.88 -5.60
CA ASP A 3 23.28 28.99 -4.76
C ASP A 3 22.19 28.05 -5.31
N ASP A 4 22.53 26.76 -5.36
CA ASP A 4 21.65 25.71 -5.91
C ASP A 4 20.96 24.90 -4.79
N SER A 5 21.11 25.31 -3.52
CA SER A 5 20.64 24.55 -2.35
C SER A 5 19.20 24.84 -1.93
N LEU A 6 18.43 25.66 -2.66
CA LEU A 6 17.07 26.07 -2.25
C LEU A 6 15.93 25.54 -3.13
N SER A 7 16.17 24.69 -4.13
CA SER A 7 15.12 24.30 -5.09
C SER A 7 14.50 22.90 -4.92
N GLU A 8 15.04 22.03 -4.06
CA GLU A 8 14.57 20.63 -4.00
C GLU A 8 13.35 20.39 -3.09
N HIS A 9 13.03 21.34 -2.20
CA HIS A 9 12.00 21.15 -1.17
C HIS A 9 10.54 21.34 -1.62
N LYS A 10 10.28 21.57 -2.92
CA LYS A 10 8.92 21.82 -3.44
C LYS A 10 8.44 20.87 -4.54
N LYS A 11 8.92 19.63 -4.58
CA LYS A 11 8.49 18.65 -5.61
C LYS A 11 7.36 17.70 -5.21
N ARG A 12 6.90 17.69 -3.95
CA ARG A 12 5.86 16.76 -3.49
C ARG A 12 4.57 17.52 -3.17
N GLN A 13 3.52 17.25 -3.94
CA GLN A 13 2.22 17.90 -3.79
C GLN A 13 1.33 17.25 -2.72
N ASN A 14 1.59 15.99 -2.36
CA ASN A 14 0.80 15.23 -1.40
C ASN A 14 1.66 14.69 -0.26
N GLU A 15 1.11 14.73 0.95
CA GLU A 15 1.68 14.05 2.11
C GLU A 15 1.72 12.54 1.85
N ARG A 16 2.85 11.92 2.17
CA ARG A 16 3.04 10.47 2.05
C ARG A 16 3.13 9.89 3.45
N VAL A 17 2.33 8.86 3.71
CA VAL A 17 2.43 8.05 4.92
C VAL A 17 3.53 7.02 4.68
N ARG A 18 4.51 6.94 5.59
CA ARG A 18 5.48 5.84 5.59
C ARG A 18 4.90 4.65 6.35
N LEU A 19 5.01 3.49 5.76
CA LEU A 19 4.58 2.21 6.33
C LEU A 19 5.55 1.15 5.82
N ASP A 20 5.81 0.11 6.60
CA ASP A 20 6.52 -1.08 6.14
C ASP A 20 5.50 -2.23 6.15
N LEU A 21 4.61 -2.24 5.14
CA LEU A 21 3.49 -3.18 5.08
C LEU A 21 3.77 -4.30 4.06
N PRO A 22 4.02 -5.54 4.50
CA PRO A 22 4.06 -6.68 3.60
C PRO A 22 2.65 -6.95 3.05
N ILE A 23 2.56 -7.12 1.73
CA ILE A 23 1.32 -7.40 1.02
C ILE A 23 1.49 -8.59 0.08
N GLN A 24 0.43 -9.35 -0.13
CA GLN A 24 0.31 -10.22 -1.28
C GLN A 24 -0.37 -9.45 -2.40
N ALA A 25 0.28 -9.36 -3.55
CA ALA A 25 -0.23 -8.62 -4.69
C ALA A 25 -0.06 -9.39 -6.00
N ARG A 26 -0.93 -9.08 -6.95
CA ARG A 26 -0.75 -9.38 -8.37
C ARG A 26 -0.56 -8.08 -9.13
N VAL A 27 0.38 -8.07 -10.07
CA VAL A 27 0.63 -6.92 -10.96
C VAL A 27 0.28 -7.32 -12.38
N GLY A 28 -0.70 -6.62 -12.97
CA GLY A 28 -1.27 -6.90 -14.28
C GLY A 28 -1.66 -8.36 -14.47
N ALA A 29 -1.12 -8.99 -15.51
CA ALA A 29 -1.34 -10.41 -15.82
C ALA A 29 -0.32 -11.36 -15.17
N GLY A 30 0.58 -10.84 -14.31
CA GLY A 30 1.61 -11.64 -13.64
C GLY A 30 1.06 -12.55 -12.54
N ASP A 31 1.95 -13.31 -11.92
CA ASP A 31 1.63 -14.18 -10.79
C ASP A 31 1.45 -13.39 -9.48
N GLN A 32 0.88 -14.05 -8.46
CA GLN A 32 0.85 -13.49 -7.11
C GLN A 32 2.26 -13.50 -6.50
N MET A 33 2.61 -12.41 -5.86
CA MET A 33 3.91 -12.23 -5.21
C MET A 33 3.80 -11.43 -3.92
N VAL A 34 4.83 -11.53 -3.09
CA VAL A 34 4.97 -10.71 -1.88
C VAL A 34 5.70 -9.43 -2.23
N LEU A 35 5.11 -8.29 -1.88
CA LEU A 35 5.70 -6.96 -1.99
C LEU A 35 5.65 -6.28 -0.62
N GLU A 36 6.42 -5.23 -0.44
CA GLU A 36 6.34 -4.37 0.74
C GLU A 36 6.02 -2.95 0.30
N ILE A 37 4.87 -2.40 0.72
CA ILE A 37 4.60 -0.97 0.55
C ILE A 37 5.44 -0.23 1.58
N VAL A 38 6.31 0.67 1.10
CA VAL A 38 7.22 1.49 1.91
C VAL A 38 6.62 2.87 2.22
N ASP A 39 5.81 3.38 1.30
CA ASP A 39 4.99 4.56 1.53
C ASP A 39 3.81 4.64 0.56
N ILE A 40 2.78 5.39 0.95
CA ILE A 40 1.58 5.62 0.14
C ILE A 40 1.05 7.04 0.33
N SER A 41 0.39 7.54 -0.71
CA SER A 41 -0.31 8.82 -0.75
C SER A 41 -1.53 8.71 -1.65
N ALA A 42 -2.35 9.77 -1.67
CA ALA A 42 -3.52 9.85 -2.55
C ALA A 42 -3.21 9.69 -4.05
N THR A 43 -1.96 9.94 -4.48
CA THR A 43 -1.58 9.91 -5.91
C THR A 43 -0.52 8.86 -6.23
N GLY A 44 -0.16 7.99 -5.29
CA GLY A 44 0.77 6.93 -5.60
C GLY A 44 1.40 6.28 -4.37
N MET A 45 2.11 5.19 -4.62
CA MET A 45 2.77 4.36 -3.63
C MET A 45 4.22 4.06 -4.05
N GLN A 46 5.03 3.63 -3.10
CA GLN A 46 6.34 3.06 -3.35
C GLN A 46 6.37 1.65 -2.78
N VAL A 47 6.83 0.69 -3.59
CA VAL A 47 6.95 -0.72 -3.20
C VAL A 47 8.41 -1.17 -3.25
N ARG A 48 8.77 -2.07 -2.35
CA ARG A 48 10.03 -2.81 -2.34
C ARG A 48 9.75 -4.24 -2.78
N THR A 49 10.62 -4.79 -3.63
CA THR A 49 10.58 -6.18 -4.11
C THR A 49 12.00 -6.71 -4.22
N GLU A 50 12.17 -8.01 -3.99
CA GLU A 50 13.42 -8.73 -4.26
C GLU A 50 13.54 -9.16 -5.72
N ASN A 51 12.42 -9.21 -6.45
CA ASN A 51 12.36 -9.64 -7.84
C ASN A 51 11.60 -8.62 -8.70
N PHE A 52 12.35 -7.78 -9.39
CA PHE A 52 11.80 -6.75 -10.27
C PHE A 52 11.26 -7.31 -11.59
N ASP A 53 11.77 -8.45 -12.05
CA ASP A 53 11.36 -8.99 -13.36
C ASP A 53 9.90 -9.44 -13.35
N VAL A 54 9.40 -9.96 -12.22
CA VAL A 54 7.97 -10.31 -12.05
C VAL A 54 7.06 -9.08 -12.15
N LEU A 55 7.53 -7.88 -11.76
CA LEU A 55 6.77 -6.64 -11.95
C LEU A 55 6.69 -6.24 -13.43
N LYS A 56 7.72 -6.54 -14.23
CA LYS A 56 7.75 -6.22 -15.66
C LYS A 56 6.77 -7.08 -16.46
N ASP A 57 6.58 -8.34 -16.06
CA ASP A 57 5.68 -9.26 -16.75
C ASP A 57 4.21 -8.80 -16.67
N GLY A 58 3.86 -8.09 -15.59
CA GLY A 58 2.55 -7.49 -15.37
C GLY A 58 2.37 -6.07 -15.95
N PHE A 59 3.40 -5.51 -16.57
CA PHE A 59 3.50 -4.10 -16.86
C PHE A 59 3.26 -3.81 -18.35
N ASP A 60 2.35 -2.88 -18.64
CA ASP A 60 2.18 -2.33 -19.97
C ASP A 60 3.26 -1.27 -20.22
N SER A 61 4.31 -1.71 -20.91
CA SER A 61 5.48 -0.88 -21.23
C SER A 61 5.19 0.29 -22.18
N GLN A 62 4.11 0.25 -22.95
CA GLN A 62 3.77 1.35 -23.85
C GLN A 62 3.23 2.56 -23.09
N HIS A 63 2.48 2.30 -22.02
CA HIS A 63 1.82 3.35 -21.22
C HIS A 63 2.46 3.53 -19.83
N ASN A 64 3.48 2.75 -19.50
CA ASN A 64 4.13 2.74 -18.19
C ASN A 64 3.11 2.54 -17.04
N GLN A 65 2.19 1.59 -17.23
CA GLN A 65 1.07 1.35 -16.32
C GLN A 65 0.97 -0.13 -15.94
N ALA A 66 0.45 -0.40 -14.75
CA ALA A 66 0.06 -1.72 -14.33
C ALA A 66 -1.11 -1.64 -13.34
N THR A 67 -2.01 -2.62 -13.38
CA THR A 67 -3.05 -2.79 -12.36
C THR A 67 -2.45 -3.55 -11.19
N PHE A 68 -2.59 -3.03 -9.97
CA PHE A 68 -2.21 -3.73 -8.76
C PHE A 68 -3.46 -4.28 -8.07
N GLU A 69 -3.52 -5.60 -7.91
CA GLU A 69 -4.52 -6.26 -7.09
C GLU A 69 -3.86 -6.66 -5.76
N ILE A 70 -4.29 -6.05 -4.67
CA ILE A 70 -3.78 -6.37 -3.32
C ILE A 70 -4.78 -7.27 -2.62
N LYS A 71 -4.31 -8.42 -2.16
CA LYS A 71 -5.11 -9.33 -1.33
C LYS A 71 -4.76 -9.09 0.14
N ILE A 72 -5.76 -8.70 0.92
CA ILE A 72 -5.66 -8.52 2.37
C ILE A 72 -6.65 -9.49 3.02
N GLU A 73 -6.15 -10.39 3.86
CA GLU A 73 -6.98 -11.21 4.72
C GLU A 73 -7.07 -10.52 6.09
N ALA A 74 -8.30 -10.32 6.58
CA ALA A 74 -8.54 -9.60 7.83
C ALA A 74 -9.82 -10.09 8.51
N ARG A 75 -9.96 -9.82 9.82
CA ARG A 75 -11.23 -9.92 10.55
C ARG A 75 -11.71 -8.54 10.99
N LEU A 76 -13.03 -8.36 11.07
CA LEU A 76 -13.61 -7.15 11.65
C LEU A 76 -13.39 -7.17 13.17
N ALA A 77 -12.72 -6.15 13.70
CA ALA A 77 -12.43 -6.02 15.13
C ALA A 77 -13.48 -5.15 15.83
N TRP A 78 -13.85 -4.02 15.21
CA TRP A 78 -14.88 -3.13 15.74
C TRP A 78 -15.52 -2.29 14.63
N ALA A 79 -16.71 -1.78 14.91
CA ALA A 79 -17.41 -0.82 14.07
C ALA A 79 -18.03 0.27 14.95
N ARG A 80 -17.95 1.53 14.52
CA ARG A 80 -18.60 2.65 15.20
C ARG A 80 -19.29 3.57 14.19
N PRO A 81 -20.45 4.16 14.51
CA PRO A 81 -21.04 5.22 13.71
C PRO A 81 -20.05 6.39 13.55
N ASP A 82 -20.08 7.03 12.39
CA ASP A 82 -19.35 8.25 12.07
C ASP A 82 -20.34 9.31 11.50
N GLN A 83 -19.83 10.42 10.97
CA GLN A 83 -20.66 11.50 10.44
C GLN A 83 -21.51 11.06 9.25
N GLU A 84 -22.65 11.73 9.07
CA GLU A 84 -23.52 11.58 7.89
C GLU A 84 -24.04 10.15 7.63
N GLY A 85 -24.22 9.36 8.70
CA GLY A 85 -24.73 7.99 8.59
C GLY A 85 -23.69 7.00 8.05
N THR A 86 -22.41 7.37 8.06
CA THR A 86 -21.30 6.47 7.71
C THR A 86 -20.81 5.69 8.94
N PHE A 87 -19.93 4.71 8.74
CA PHE A 87 -19.31 3.93 9.80
C PHE A 87 -17.80 3.89 9.61
N LEU A 88 -17.07 4.01 10.72
CA LEU A 88 -15.65 3.68 10.76
C LEU A 88 -15.50 2.24 11.28
N THR A 89 -14.70 1.43 10.60
CA THR A 89 -14.45 0.04 10.98
C THR A 89 -12.96 -0.20 11.18
N GLY A 90 -12.62 -0.98 12.20
CA GLY A 90 -11.27 -1.47 12.46
C GLY A 90 -11.15 -2.94 12.06
N TRP A 91 -10.06 -3.30 11.40
CA TRP A 91 -9.78 -4.64 10.92
C TRP A 91 -8.41 -5.11 11.41
N GLU A 92 -8.32 -6.39 11.79
CA GLU A 92 -7.09 -7.04 12.24
C GLU A 92 -6.63 -8.04 11.17
N PHE A 93 -5.35 -7.98 10.80
CA PHE A 93 -4.76 -8.84 9.76
C PHE A 93 -4.29 -10.20 10.28
N ASP A 94 -4.08 -10.33 11.60
CA ASP A 94 -3.58 -11.55 12.22
C ASP A 94 -4.73 -12.42 12.76
N ARG A 95 -4.69 -13.72 12.50
CA ARG A 95 -5.62 -14.71 13.07
C ARG A 95 -4.99 -15.51 14.21
N ASP A 96 -3.68 -15.40 14.43
CA ASP A 96 -2.93 -16.29 15.32
C ASP A 96 -2.06 -15.52 16.32
N THR A 97 -2.66 -15.06 17.41
CA THR A 97 -1.90 -14.71 18.63
C THR A 97 -2.30 -15.51 19.86
N GLY A 98 -3.24 -16.46 19.74
CA GLY A 98 -3.64 -17.31 20.87
C GLY A 98 -4.23 -16.54 22.06
N GLU A 99 -4.60 -15.27 21.88
CA GLU A 99 -5.31 -14.51 22.91
C GLU A 99 -6.80 -14.81 22.81
N GLU A 100 -7.34 -15.34 23.91
CA GLU A 100 -8.76 -15.51 24.14
C GLU A 100 -9.41 -14.11 24.18
N LEU A 101 -10.06 -13.72 23.09
CA LEU A 101 -10.82 -12.49 23.02
C LEU A 101 -12.16 -12.71 23.72
N ILE A 102 -12.33 -12.10 24.90
CA ILE A 102 -13.64 -12.00 25.56
C ILE A 102 -14.56 -11.14 24.69
N GLY A 103 -15.67 -11.73 24.25
CA GLY A 103 -16.78 -11.08 23.56
C GLY A 103 -17.98 -11.99 23.44
#